data_AF-A0A926J7J5-F1
#
_entry.id   AF-A0A926J7J5-F1
#
_cell.length_a   1.000
_cell.length_b   1.000
_cell.length_c   1.000
_cell.angle_alpha   90.00
_cell.angle_beta   90.00
_cell.angle_gamma   90.00
#
_symmetry.space_group_name_H-M   'P 1'
#
loop_
_entity.id
_entity.type
_entity.pdbx_description
1 polymer ?
#
loop_
_entity_poly.entity_id
_entity_poly.type
_entity_poly.pdbx_seq_one_letter_code
_entity_poly.pdbx_strand_id
1 'polypeptide(L)' 'MVGEAYWPQPEPAKDLPPRHSGEIDGKLTLLGNRARHDQDYCKIDLALIGDILIASDNDMCGGTNVRFNGVYRRVRA' A
#
# COMPACT_ATOMS: atom_id res chain seq x y z
N MET A 1 -0.71 -8.89 5.06
CA MET A 1 0.00 -7.93 4.21
C MET A 1 0.08 -6.70 5.05
N VAL A 2 1.28 -6.20 5.31
CA VAL A 2 1.50 -4.96 6.04
C VAL A 2 2.22 -4.02 5.07
N GLY A 3 1.74 -2.79 4.93
CA GLY A 3 2.33 -1.79 4.04
C GLY A 3 2.15 -0.38 4.59
N GLU A 4 3.22 0.39 4.57
CA GLU A 4 3.22 1.81 4.97
C GLU A 4 3.41 2.69 3.74
N ALA A 5 2.74 3.83 3.71
CA ALA A 5 2.85 4.84 2.66
C ALA A 5 2.96 6.25 3.27
N TYR A 6 3.81 7.10 2.70
CA TYR A 6 4.16 8.41 3.25
C TYR A 6 4.04 9.51 2.20
N TRP A 7 3.54 10.68 2.60
CA TRP A 7 3.48 11.88 1.76
C TRP A 7 4.22 13.06 2.44
N PRO A 8 5.04 13.84 1.72
CA PRO A 8 5.36 13.74 0.28
C PRO A 8 6.45 12.72 -0.05
N GLN A 9 7.19 12.22 0.94
CA GLN A 9 8.30 11.28 0.76
C GLN A 9 8.53 10.45 2.05
N PRO A 10 9.04 9.21 1.93
CA PRO A 10 9.25 8.29 3.05
C PRO A 10 10.44 8.67 3.94
N GLU A 11 11.43 9.37 3.40
CA GLU A 11 12.63 9.79 4.11
C GLU A 11 12.49 11.26 4.55
N PRO A 12 12.69 11.60 5.83
CA PRO A 12 12.55 12.97 6.27
C PRO A 12 13.72 13.78 5.72
N ALA A 13 13.51 14.43 4.57
CA ALA A 13 14.28 15.62 4.26
C ALA A 13 14.14 16.55 5.47
N LYS A 14 15.25 17.05 6.01
CA LYS A 14 15.25 17.90 7.23
C LYS A 14 14.22 19.04 7.19
N ASP A 15 13.88 19.47 5.98
CA ASP A 15 13.05 20.63 5.70
C ASP A 15 11.61 20.25 5.32
N LEU A 16 11.32 18.96 5.13
CA LEU A 16 10.02 18.46 4.69
C LEU A 16 9.73 17.07 5.27
N PRO A 17 9.40 16.99 6.58
CA PRO A 17 9.01 15.74 7.20
C PRO A 17 7.74 15.16 6.55
N PRO A 18 7.53 13.84 6.60
CA PRO A 18 6.27 13.23 6.20
C PRO A 18 5.13 13.89 6.98
N ARG A 19 4.17 14.49 6.26
CA ARG A 19 3.01 15.15 6.88
C ARG A 19 1.86 14.19 7.08
N HIS A 20 1.73 13.21 6.19
CA HIS A 20 0.69 12.19 6.27
C HIS A 20 1.31 10.81 6.04
N SER A 21 0.89 9.86 6.87
CA SER A 21 1.26 8.45 6.78
C SER A 21 -0.02 7.61 6.74
N GLY A 22 -0.01 6.55 5.93
CA GLY A 22 -1.04 5.53 5.91
C GLY A 22 -0.43 4.17 6.18
N GLU A 23 -1.14 3.35 6.95
CA GLU A 23 -0.82 1.94 7.17
C GLU A 23 -1.98 1.10 6.65
N ILE A 24 -1.66 0.00 5.99
CA ILE A 24 -2.63 -1.06 5.72
C ILE A 24 -2.11 -2.37 6.29
N ASP A 25 -2.95 -3.03 7.09
CA ASP A 25 -2.78 -4.43 7.49
C ASP A 25 -4.03 -5.24 7.13
N GLY A 26 -3.83 -6.50 6.77
CA GLY A 26 -4.91 -7.43 6.51
C GLY A 26 -4.44 -8.79 6.04
N LYS A 27 -5.28 -9.80 6.28
CA LYS A 27 -5.15 -11.11 5.64
C LYS A 27 -5.90 -11.09 4.33
N LEU A 28 -5.27 -11.63 3.29
CA LEU A 28 -5.81 -11.67 1.94
C LEU A 28 -5.82 -13.11 1.46
N THR A 29 -6.92 -13.49 0.83
CA THR A 29 -7.03 -14.76 0.12
C THR A 29 -6.59 -14.54 -1.32
N LEU A 30 -5.61 -15.31 -1.79
CA LEU A 30 -5.17 -15.27 -3.18
C LEU A 30 -6.11 -16.10 -4.05
N LEU A 31 -6.54 -15.51 -5.16
CA LEU A 31 -7.22 -16.18 -6.28
C LEU A 31 -6.23 -16.24 -7.45
N GLY A 32 -5.51 -17.35 -7.53
CA GLY A 32 -4.35 -17.47 -8.42
C GLY A 32 -3.25 -16.52 -7.95
N ASN A 33 -2.91 -15.52 -8.77
CA ASN A 33 -1.91 -14.52 -8.44
C ASN A 33 -2.51 -13.16 -8.05
N ARG A 34 -3.84 -13.05 -7.92
CA ARG A 34 -4.52 -11.81 -7.55
C ARG A 34 -5.15 -11.91 -6.16
N ALA A 35 -5.23 -10.79 -5.47
CA ALA A 35 -6.02 -10.63 -4.27
C ALA A 35 -6.76 -9.29 -4.33
N ARG A 36 -7.81 -9.16 -3.53
CA ARG A 36 -8.51 -7.90 -3.35
C ARG A 36 -8.71 -7.64 -1.87
N HIS A 37 -8.28 -6.45 -1.44
CA HIS A 37 -8.70 -5.86 -0.18
C HIS A 37 -9.94 -5.01 -0.46
N ASP A 38 -11.02 -5.25 0.27
CA ASP A 38 -12.27 -4.50 0.16
C ASP A 38 -12.80 -4.30 1.58
N GLN A 39 -12.49 -3.15 2.18
CA GLN A 39 -12.99 -2.75 3.49
C GLN A 39 -13.59 -1.34 3.40
N ASP A 40 -14.88 -1.24 3.69
CA ASP A 40 -15.67 -0.01 3.63
C ASP A 40 -15.52 0.72 2.28
N TYR A 41 -14.84 1.86 2.30
CA TYR A 41 -14.58 2.70 1.13
C TYR A 41 -13.22 2.42 0.50
N CYS A 42 -12.35 1.66 1.17
CA CYS A 42 -11.01 1.33 0.71
C CYS A 42 -11.02 0.01 -0.08
N LYS A 43 -10.62 0.12 -1.35
CA LYS A 43 -10.50 -1.02 -2.26
C LYS A 43 -9.11 -1.03 -2.85
N ILE A 44 -8.41 -2.15 -2.69
CA ILE A 44 -7.07 -2.35 -3.26
C ILE A 44 -7.06 -3.66 -4.04
N ASP A 45 -6.81 -3.55 -5.33
CA ASP A 45 -6.53 -4.70 -6.18
C ASP A 45 -5.03 -4.98 -6.14
N LEU A 46 -4.70 -6.26 -5.94
CA LEU A 46 -3.34 -6.72 -5.69
C LEU A 46 -2.98 -7.82 -6.67
N ALA A 47 -1.76 -7.77 -7.21
CA ALA A 47 -1.21 -8.82 -8.06
C ALA A 47 0.19 -9.21 -7.60
N LEU A 48 0.41 -10.51 -7.41
CA LEU A 48 1.69 -11.10 -7.08
C LEU A 48 2.36 -11.63 -8.35
N ILE A 49 3.57 -11.16 -8.65
CA ILE A 49 4.37 -11.58 -9.81
C ILE A 49 5.77 -11.95 -9.31
N GLY A 50 5.99 -13.25 -9.10
CA GLY A 50 7.20 -13.73 -8.40
C GLY A 50 7.25 -13.17 -6.98
N ASP A 51 8.32 -12.46 -6.65
CA ASP A 51 8.52 -11.83 -5.33
C ASP A 51 8.05 -10.36 -5.28
N ILE A 52 7.41 -9.88 -6.36
CA ILE A 52 6.92 -8.52 -6.49
C ILE A 52 5.42 -8.48 -6.27
N LEU A 53 4.97 -7.56 -5.43
CA LEU A 53 3.57 -7.25 -5.21
C LEU A 53 3.23 -5.92 -5.87
N ILE A 54 2.27 -5.91 -6.79
CA ILE A 54 1.70 -4.70 -7.38
C ILE A 54 0.40 -4.39 -6.65
N ALA A 55 0.24 -3.14 -6.19
CA ALA A 55 -1.00 -2.66 -5.57
C ALA A 55 -1.57 -1.48 -6.35
N SER A 56 -2.89 -1.47 -6.48
CA SER A 56 -3.68 -0.36 -7.03
C SER A 56 -4.88 -0.12 -6.13
N ASP A 57 -4.93 1.01 -5.44
CA ASP A 57 -6.09 1.44 -4.66
C ASP A 57 -7.08 2.26 -5.50
N ASN A 58 -8.26 2.46 -4.92
CA ASN A 58 -9.32 3.31 -5.47
C ASN A 58 -9.21 4.78 -5.02
N ASP A 59 -8.01 5.25 -4.66
CA ASP A 59 -7.72 6.59 -4.11
C ASP A 59 -8.44 6.91 -2.77
N MET A 60 -8.98 5.90 -2.07
CA MET A 60 -9.74 6.09 -0.82
C MET A 60 -9.09 5.42 0.41
N CYS A 61 -7.92 4.80 0.23
CA CYS A 61 -7.32 3.94 1.26
C CYS A 61 -6.34 4.66 2.19
N GLY A 62 -5.63 5.69 1.72
CA GLY A 62 -4.58 6.34 2.52
C GLY A 62 -5.00 7.60 3.29
N GLY A 63 -6.20 8.14 3.04
CA GLY A 63 -6.55 9.48 3.56
C GLY A 63 -5.63 10.56 2.98
N THR A 64 -5.59 11.73 3.60
CA THR A 64 -4.87 12.99 3.25
C THR A 64 -3.72 12.87 2.21
N ASN A 65 -4.06 12.63 0.93
CA ASN A 65 -3.17 12.44 -0.22
C ASN A 65 -2.23 11.21 -0.20
N VAL A 66 -2.45 10.23 0.67
CA VAL A 66 -1.71 8.96 0.64
C VAL A 66 -2.43 7.96 -0.27
N ARG A 67 -1.67 7.26 -1.11
CA ARG A 67 -2.17 6.28 -2.07
C ARG A 67 -1.36 5.00 -1.99
N PHE A 68 -2.01 3.86 -2.08
CA PHE A 68 -1.38 2.55 -2.13
C PHE A 68 -1.22 2.05 -3.57
N ASN A 69 -0.66 2.90 -4.42
CA ASN A 69 -0.40 2.63 -5.83
C ASN A 69 1.10 2.44 -6.03
N GLY A 70 1.54 1.21 -6.30
CA GLY A 70 2.97 0.97 -6.45
C GLY A 70 3.41 -0.47 -6.54
N VAL A 71 4.74 -0.61 -6.61
CA VAL A 71 5.44 -1.88 -6.68
C VAL A 71 6.16 -2.10 -5.36
N TYR A 72 5.75 -3.14 -4.65
CA TYR A 72 6.25 -3.50 -3.33
C TYR A 72 7.08 -4.77 -3.43
N ARG A 73 8.11 -4.85 -2.59
CA ARG A 73 8.91 -6.07 -2.43
C ARG A 73 8.71 -6.59 -1.02
N ARG A 74 8.76 -7.91 -0.89
CA ARG A 74 8.76 -8.54 0.43
C ARG A 74 10.00 -8.07 1.21
N VAL A 75 9.78 -7.49 2.39
CA VAL A 75 10.87 -7.27 3.35
C VAL A 75 11.26 -8.65 3.89
N ARG A 76 12.53 -9.04 3.71
CA ARG A 76 13.05 -10.26 4.32
C ARG A 76 13.14 -10.02 5.83
N ALA A 77 12.57 -10.94 6.60
CA ALA A 77 12.75 -10.99 8.05
C ALA A 77 14.17 -11.45 8.39
#